data_AF-A0A8S4Q8A9-F1
#
_entry.id   AF-A0A8S4Q8A9-F1
#
_cell.length_a   1.000
_cell.length_b   1.000
_cell.length_c   1.000
_cell.angle_alpha   90.00
_cell.angle_beta   90.00
_cell.angle_gamma   90.00
#
_symmetry.space_group_name_H-M   'P 1'
#
loop_
_entity.id
_entity.type
_entity.pdbx_description
1 polymer ?
#
loop_
_entity_poly.entity_id
_entity_poly.type
_entity_poly.pdbx_seq_one_letter_code
_entity_poly.pdbx_strand_id
1 'polypeptide(L)'
;MGMMNGRGYSQLCSYVCTHRRRARFCKYFVLCSYSLGLVLFGVIVGAFIIISTDSTTPYTSTDVVERTRPFVKREKLQKGVVLVNENAYRNIHDVYLGGIGDGIDEPPPSTSHMGSYTSAAVAADHHACSDVGKNIMERQVGSAVDAAIASMLCVGVQNPQSVGIGGGSFVTIYDSIKKEAVSLDCREEAPAAASTNMFVNDAQASVYGGLAIGVPAEVACYKKMHDMYGRLPWRALFQPSINMCRNGFNISQGMAAAIAHKSDLLAMTPGLELPKFVTNPKTGEQYKLGDNVKMPELADTLEIIAEKGAEELYHGELAKTIVKEIQEAGGIVTLQDLREYKVLVQDALNLTLNNGGYTVYGAQPPSSG
;
A
#
# COMPACT_ATOMS: atom_id res chain seq x y z
N MET A 1 -3.33 30.27 44.27
CA MET A 1 -2.48 31.47 44.27
C MET A 1 -1.04 30.99 44.26
N GLY A 2 -0.30 31.24 43.18
CA GLY A 2 1.06 30.72 42.98
C GLY A 2 1.37 30.45 41.51
N MET A 3 1.66 31.52 40.76
CA MET A 3 2.21 31.50 39.40
C MET A 3 3.66 31.01 39.43
N MET A 4 4.11 30.28 38.40
CA MET A 4 5.46 30.41 37.86
C MET A 4 5.53 29.95 36.39
N ASN A 5 5.63 30.95 35.51
CA ASN A 5 6.50 31.04 34.33
C ASN A 5 6.59 29.86 33.34
N GLY A 6 5.69 29.82 32.37
CA GLY A 6 5.95 29.22 31.05
C GLY A 6 6.44 30.29 30.08
N ARG A 7 7.74 30.26 29.76
CA ARG A 7 8.34 31.14 28.73
C ARG A 7 7.73 30.80 27.37
N GLY A 8 7.16 31.82 26.73
CA GLY A 8 6.87 31.77 25.31
C GLY A 8 8.16 31.68 24.50
N TYR A 9 8.18 30.81 23.50
CA TYR A 9 9.10 30.92 22.38
C TYR A 9 8.29 31.23 21.12
N SER A 10 8.20 32.53 20.84
CA SER A 10 8.08 33.07 19.50
C SER A 10 9.48 33.07 18.86
N GLN A 11 9.67 32.40 17.73
CA GLN A 11 10.74 32.73 16.77
C GLN A 11 10.11 32.69 15.37
N LEU A 12 9.66 33.83 14.85
CA LEU A 12 10.38 34.75 13.96
C LEU A 12 10.83 34.10 12.65
N CYS A 13 9.99 34.29 11.64
CA CYS A 13 10.36 34.29 10.23
C CYS A 13 11.56 35.22 10.00
N SER A 14 12.63 34.69 9.40
CA SER A 14 13.60 35.49 8.67
C SER A 14 13.49 35.16 7.19
N TYR A 15 13.00 36.13 6.42
CA TYR A 15 13.05 36.16 4.97
C TYR A 15 14.46 36.52 4.52
N VAL A 16 15.02 35.77 3.57
CA VAL A 16 15.99 36.31 2.62
C VAL A 16 15.41 36.12 1.22
N CYS A 17 14.85 37.20 0.68
CA CYS A 17 14.54 37.32 -0.74
C CYS A 17 15.84 37.51 -1.52
N THR A 18 16.11 36.63 -2.48
CA THR A 18 16.83 37.01 -3.70
C THR A 18 15.96 36.70 -4.91
N HIS A 19 15.53 37.78 -5.57
CA HIS A 19 14.84 37.77 -6.85
C HIS A 19 15.68 37.08 -7.93
N ARG A 20 15.13 36.06 -8.61
CA ARG A 20 15.18 35.99 -10.07
C ARG A 20 14.05 35.13 -10.64
N ARG A 21 13.52 35.64 -11.75
CA ARG A 21 12.25 35.29 -12.39
C ARG A 21 12.26 33.93 -13.09
N ARG A 22 11.05 33.36 -13.19
CA ARG A 22 10.58 32.25 -14.05
C ARG A 22 10.94 30.83 -13.59
N ALA A 23 9.98 30.18 -12.93
CA ALA A 23 9.76 28.74 -13.07
C ALA A 23 8.25 28.48 -13.14
N ARG A 24 7.80 27.89 -14.26
CA ARG A 24 6.46 27.36 -14.45
C ARG A 24 6.44 25.95 -13.83
N PHE A 25 5.43 25.70 -13.00
CA PHE A 25 4.87 24.41 -12.59
C PHE A 25 5.82 23.25 -12.25
N CYS A 26 6.01 23.02 -10.95
CA CYS A 26 5.99 21.68 -10.36
C CYS A 26 4.84 21.69 -9.33
N LYS A 27 3.84 20.83 -9.50
CA LYS A 27 2.79 20.56 -8.53
C LYS A 27 2.87 19.08 -8.17
N TYR A 28 2.46 18.75 -6.95
CA TYR A 28 2.38 17.42 -6.31
C TYR A 28 3.56 17.09 -5.40
N PHE A 29 3.29 17.23 -4.11
CA PHE A 29 4.05 16.72 -2.98
C PHE A 29 3.03 16.44 -1.88
N VAL A 30 2.99 15.22 -1.34
CA VAL A 30 2.12 14.84 -0.21
C VAL A 30 3.01 14.14 0.81
N LEU A 31 2.99 14.65 2.05
CA LEU A 31 3.72 14.14 3.20
C LEU A 31 2.70 13.95 4.34
N CYS A 32 2.67 12.75 4.92
CA CYS A 32 1.74 12.35 5.98
C CYS A 32 2.24 12.87 7.36
N SER A 33 1.35 13.41 8.20
CA SER A 33 1.70 14.02 9.51
C SER A 33 0.72 13.62 10.65
N TYR A 34 1.26 13.53 11.88
CA TYR A 34 0.79 12.86 13.13
C TYR A 34 -0.35 13.47 13.95
N SER A 35 -0.92 12.65 14.88
CA SER A 35 -1.07 12.94 16.34
C SER A 35 -1.26 11.68 17.23
N LEU A 36 -0.82 11.80 18.51
CA LEU A 36 -0.46 10.74 19.50
C LEU A 36 -1.59 9.88 20.11
N GLY A 37 -1.22 8.62 20.45
CA GLY A 37 -1.81 7.77 21.49
C GLY A 37 -0.94 6.52 21.73
N LEU A 38 -0.57 6.22 22.98
CA LEU A 38 0.41 5.19 23.39
C LEU A 38 0.16 3.77 22.83
N VAL A 39 1.22 3.11 22.34
CA VAL A 39 1.87 1.85 22.80
C VAL A 39 2.68 1.22 21.64
N LEU A 40 3.82 0.64 22.01
CA LEU A 40 4.97 0.15 21.22
C LEU A 40 4.65 -0.91 20.15
N PHE A 41 5.36 -0.81 19.02
CA PHE A 41 6.02 -1.82 18.16
C PHE A 41 5.87 -1.45 16.67
N GLY A 42 7.01 -1.30 15.98
CA GLY A 42 7.09 -0.65 14.67
C GLY A 42 7.07 -1.60 13.47
N VAL A 43 6.41 -1.15 12.41
CA VAL A 43 6.68 -1.41 10.98
C VAL A 43 6.16 -0.17 10.24
N ILE A 44 6.93 0.40 9.30
CA ILE A 44 6.39 1.39 8.35
C ILE A 44 5.74 0.63 7.20
N VAL A 45 4.52 1.01 6.86
CA VAL A 45 3.84 0.59 5.63
C VAL A 45 3.61 1.86 4.82
N GLY A 46 4.07 1.84 3.56
CA GLY A 46 4.16 3.05 2.76
C GLY A 46 2.82 3.56 2.26
N ALA A 47 2.80 4.86 1.97
CA ALA A 47 1.76 5.47 1.18
C ALA A 47 2.09 5.27 -0.30
N PHE A 48 1.21 4.60 -1.05
CA PHE A 48 1.36 4.47 -2.49
C PHE A 48 0.82 5.71 -3.18
N ILE A 49 1.56 6.22 -4.16
CA ILE A 49 1.12 7.34 -4.99
C ILE A 49 1.22 6.93 -6.45
N ILE A 50 0.07 6.84 -7.11
CA ILE A 50 0.00 6.58 -8.54
C ILE A 50 -0.71 7.74 -9.21
N ILE A 51 0.00 8.39 -10.14
CA ILE A 51 -0.48 9.57 -10.87
C ILE A 51 -0.51 9.22 -12.35
N SER A 52 -1.67 9.35 -12.99
CA SER A 52 -1.80 9.27 -14.45
C SER A 52 -2.06 10.65 -15.03
N THR A 53 -1.22 11.10 -15.97
CA THR A 53 -1.40 12.38 -16.68
C THR A 53 -0.98 12.25 -18.13
N ASP A 54 -1.90 12.15 -19.07
CA ASP A 54 -1.50 12.06 -20.49
C ASP A 54 -1.09 13.41 -21.10
N SER A 55 0.12 13.48 -21.67
CA SER A 55 0.47 14.37 -22.79
C SER A 55 1.41 13.66 -23.77
N THR A 56 0.88 13.34 -24.96
CA THR A 56 1.65 12.85 -26.09
C THR A 56 2.12 14.03 -26.97
N THR A 57 3.43 14.25 -27.05
CA THR A 57 4.07 14.83 -28.24
C THR A 57 5.36 14.07 -28.51
N PRO A 58 5.54 13.44 -29.68
CA PRO A 58 6.83 12.91 -30.07
C PRO A 58 7.71 14.06 -30.57
N TYR A 59 8.97 14.11 -30.13
CA TYR A 59 10.01 14.87 -30.82
C TYR A 59 11.07 13.87 -31.28
N THR A 60 11.08 13.60 -32.58
CA THR A 60 12.27 13.14 -33.30
C THR A 60 12.73 14.30 -34.18
N SER A 61 14.01 14.63 -34.09
CA SER A 61 14.65 15.61 -34.96
C SER A 61 14.61 15.16 -36.41
N THR A 62 13.99 15.96 -37.29
CA THR A 62 14.45 16.36 -38.63
C THR A 62 13.37 17.21 -39.33
N ASP A 63 13.81 18.16 -40.15
CA ASP A 63 13.01 19.19 -40.83
C ASP A 63 12.08 18.68 -41.96
N VAL A 64 11.13 19.56 -42.34
CA VAL A 64 10.47 19.74 -43.67
C VAL A 64 9.11 19.02 -43.95
N VAL A 65 8.04 19.84 -43.88
CA VAL A 65 6.87 19.99 -44.82
C VAL A 65 5.57 19.16 -44.71
N GLU A 66 4.48 19.95 -44.69
CA GLU A 66 3.07 19.85 -45.14
C GLU A 66 2.11 18.68 -44.79
N ARG A 67 1.00 19.13 -44.17
CA ARG A 67 -0.43 18.81 -44.39
C ARG A 67 -0.82 17.37 -44.78
N THR A 68 -1.63 16.73 -43.93
CA THR A 68 -3.10 16.58 -44.07
C THR A 68 -3.66 15.68 -42.95
N ARG A 69 -4.87 16.00 -42.46
CA ARG A 69 -5.75 15.15 -41.61
C ARG A 69 -6.63 14.27 -42.56
N PRO A 70 -7.33 13.19 -42.15
CA PRO A 70 -8.08 13.12 -40.89
C PRO A 70 -8.41 11.72 -40.25
N PHE A 71 -9.12 11.80 -39.11
CA PHE A 71 -9.96 10.79 -38.44
C PHE A 71 -9.30 9.59 -37.73
N VAL A 72 -9.11 9.72 -36.41
CA VAL A 72 -9.21 8.60 -35.45
C VAL A 72 -10.09 9.04 -34.28
N LYS A 73 -11.04 8.17 -33.90
CA LYS A 73 -12.02 8.37 -32.82
C LYS A 73 -11.35 8.80 -31.52
N ARG A 74 -11.85 9.87 -30.90
CA ARG A 74 -11.55 10.24 -29.51
C ARG A 74 -12.26 9.28 -28.57
N GLU A 75 -11.58 8.29 -28.04
CA GLU A 75 -11.99 7.67 -26.79
C GLU A 75 -11.46 8.52 -25.63
N LYS A 76 -12.37 8.91 -24.72
CA LYS A 76 -12.09 9.76 -23.57
C LYS A 76 -11.37 8.92 -22.51
N LEU A 77 -10.12 9.25 -22.17
CA LEU A 77 -9.36 8.61 -21.09
C LEU A 77 -9.29 9.53 -19.86
N GLN A 78 -9.65 8.99 -18.67
CA GLN A 78 -9.53 9.68 -17.37
C GLN A 78 -8.06 9.80 -16.94
N LYS A 79 -7.69 11.00 -16.50
CA LYS A 79 -6.51 11.24 -15.64
C LYS A 79 -6.95 11.01 -14.20
N GLY A 80 -6.13 10.38 -13.37
CA GLY A 80 -6.52 10.04 -12.01
C GLY A 80 -5.32 9.89 -11.11
N VAL A 81 -5.49 10.22 -9.84
CA VAL A 81 -4.51 9.99 -8.79
C VAL A 81 -5.11 8.97 -7.83
N VAL A 82 -4.38 7.89 -7.58
CA VAL A 82 -4.73 6.89 -6.56
C VAL A 82 -3.69 7.01 -5.47
N LEU A 83 -4.17 7.30 -4.27
CA LEU A 83 -3.39 7.28 -3.04
C LEU A 83 -3.89 6.09 -2.23
N VAL A 84 -3.01 5.17 -1.87
CA VAL A 84 -3.34 4.10 -0.94
C VAL A 84 -2.58 4.40 0.33
N ASN A 85 -3.31 4.56 1.42
CA ASN A 85 -2.75 4.71 2.75
C ASN A 85 -2.99 3.43 3.52
N GLU A 86 -1.91 2.80 3.95
CA GLU A 86 -1.95 1.71 4.89
C GLU A 86 -1.43 2.25 6.23
N ASN A 87 -2.32 2.27 7.24
CA ASN A 87 -1.97 2.81 8.53
C ASN A 87 -0.94 1.89 9.22
N ALA A 88 0.31 2.35 9.30
CA ALA A 88 1.28 1.78 10.21
C ALA A 88 2.10 2.88 10.89
N TYR A 89 2.05 2.86 12.22
CA TYR A 89 2.64 3.87 13.09
C TYR A 89 4.17 3.76 13.21
N ARG A 90 4.79 4.91 13.46
CA ARG A 90 6.25 5.18 13.47
C ARG A 90 7.03 4.28 14.44
N ASN A 91 8.21 3.81 14.01
CA ASN A 91 9.51 3.91 14.72
C ASN A 91 10.62 3.20 13.91
N ILE A 92 11.32 3.93 13.01
CA ILE A 92 12.60 3.48 12.42
C ILE A 92 13.69 4.42 12.88
N HIS A 93 14.09 4.35 14.15
CA HIS A 93 15.41 4.89 14.48
C HIS A 93 16.15 4.01 15.48
N ASP A 94 15.45 3.38 16.45
CA ASP A 94 16.14 2.61 17.49
C ASP A 94 16.39 1.13 17.15
N VAL A 95 15.72 0.57 16.14
CA VAL A 95 15.69 -0.90 15.94
C VAL A 95 16.55 -1.37 14.75
N TYR A 96 16.86 -0.49 13.79
CA TYR A 96 17.46 -0.91 12.51
C TYR A 96 18.99 -0.87 12.45
N LEU A 97 19.65 -0.22 13.41
CA LEU A 97 21.10 -0.16 13.47
C LEU A 97 21.51 -0.49 14.91
N GLY A 98 22.05 -1.69 15.11
CA GLY A 98 22.61 -2.09 16.40
C GLY A 98 23.56 -1.01 16.92
N GLY A 99 23.24 -0.50 18.12
CA GLY A 99 24.02 0.40 18.96
C GLY A 99 25.18 1.15 18.30
N ILE A 100 24.92 2.37 17.82
CA ILE A 100 25.93 3.41 17.67
C ILE A 100 25.31 4.70 18.20
N GLY A 101 25.91 5.26 19.25
CA GLY A 101 25.31 6.29 20.11
C GLY A 101 25.09 7.64 19.44
N ASP A 102 24.14 8.40 19.98
CA ASP A 102 23.89 9.85 20.05
C ASP A 102 24.24 10.78 18.85
N GLY A 103 24.72 10.25 17.72
CA GLY A 103 25.02 10.94 16.48
C GLY A 103 24.07 10.48 15.39
N ILE A 104 22.94 11.15 15.27
CA ILE A 104 22.03 10.99 14.12
C ILE A 104 22.67 11.62 12.89
N ASP A 105 23.53 10.88 12.19
CA ASP A 105 23.90 11.21 10.82
C ASP A 105 22.64 11.11 9.95
N GLU A 106 22.25 12.21 9.32
CA GLU A 106 21.15 12.21 8.35
C GLU A 106 21.43 11.15 7.28
N PRO A 107 20.44 10.33 6.88
CA PRO A 107 20.64 9.39 5.79
C PRO A 107 21.07 10.16 4.54
N PRO A 108 22.00 9.61 3.74
CA PRO A 108 22.45 10.28 2.54
C PRO A 108 21.25 10.58 1.62
N PRO A 109 21.30 11.68 0.85
CA PRO A 109 20.25 12.01 -0.11
C PRO A 109 19.94 10.80 -0.99
N SER A 110 18.65 10.59 -1.27
CA SER A 110 18.23 9.54 -2.20
C SER A 110 19.01 9.64 -3.51
N THR A 111 19.53 8.51 -3.99
CA THR A 111 20.18 8.42 -5.30
C THR A 111 19.19 8.52 -6.46
N SER A 112 17.88 8.60 -6.15
CA SER A 112 16.83 8.78 -7.15
C SER A 112 16.95 10.15 -7.82
N HIS A 113 17.04 10.16 -9.14
CA HIS A 113 16.98 11.39 -9.91
C HIS A 113 15.56 11.97 -9.88
N MET A 114 15.43 13.27 -9.60
CA MET A 114 14.15 13.96 -9.79
C MET A 114 13.76 13.88 -11.27
N GLY A 115 12.67 13.17 -11.55
CA GLY A 115 12.10 13.02 -12.88
C GLY A 115 10.84 13.86 -13.05
N SER A 116 10.65 14.42 -14.26
CA SER A 116 9.37 14.96 -14.70
C SER A 116 8.78 14.01 -15.72
N TYR A 117 7.65 13.40 -15.39
CA TYR A 117 6.97 12.43 -16.26
C TYR A 117 5.77 13.07 -16.94
N THR A 118 5.59 12.82 -18.23
CA THR A 118 4.56 13.45 -19.06
C THR A 118 3.31 12.60 -19.29
N SER A 119 3.30 11.34 -18.82
CA SER A 119 2.26 10.34 -19.12
C SER A 119 1.72 9.66 -17.86
N ALA A 120 2.60 9.12 -17.01
CA ALA A 120 2.22 8.48 -15.76
C ALA A 120 3.43 8.41 -14.82
N ALA A 121 3.14 8.24 -13.53
CA ALA A 121 4.12 7.92 -12.50
C ALA A 121 3.50 6.89 -11.53
N VAL A 122 4.32 5.94 -11.10
CA VAL A 122 3.97 4.92 -10.11
C VAL A 122 5.07 4.93 -9.06
N ALA A 123 4.69 5.13 -7.80
CA ALA A 123 5.57 5.00 -6.65
C ALA A 123 5.01 3.95 -5.69
N ALA A 124 5.84 2.94 -5.41
CA ALA A 124 5.56 1.82 -4.53
C ALA A 124 6.77 1.53 -3.63
N ASP A 125 6.53 0.84 -2.52
CA ASP A 125 7.53 0.47 -1.50
C ASP A 125 8.65 -0.46 -2.00
N HIS A 126 8.53 -0.95 -3.23
CA HIS A 126 9.54 -1.78 -3.87
C HIS A 126 9.66 -1.41 -5.35
N HIS A 127 10.89 -1.20 -5.84
CA HIS A 127 11.15 -0.77 -7.23
C HIS A 127 10.50 -1.70 -8.27
N ALA A 128 10.60 -3.02 -8.06
CA ALA A 128 9.98 -4.00 -8.96
C ALA A 128 8.46 -3.85 -9.04
N CYS A 129 7.81 -3.38 -7.97
CA CYS A 129 6.36 -3.16 -7.92
C CYS A 129 5.95 -1.81 -8.50
N SER A 130 6.83 -0.80 -8.46
CA SER A 130 6.69 0.39 -9.29
C SER A 130 6.76 0.04 -10.78
N ASP A 131 7.68 -0.85 -11.16
CA ASP A 131 7.80 -1.34 -12.54
C ASP A 131 6.58 -2.18 -12.97
N VAL A 132 6.02 -3.03 -12.09
CA VAL A 132 4.77 -3.74 -12.37
C VAL A 132 3.64 -2.74 -12.67
N GLY A 133 3.44 -1.75 -11.81
CA GLY A 133 2.41 -0.72 -12.03
C GLY A 133 2.66 0.10 -13.30
N LYS A 134 3.92 0.48 -13.56
CA LYS A 134 4.33 1.18 -14.79
C LYS A 134 3.98 0.35 -16.02
N ASN A 135 4.33 -0.93 -16.04
CA ASN A 135 4.04 -1.83 -17.16
C ASN A 135 2.52 -2.01 -17.37
N ILE A 136 1.72 -1.91 -16.30
CA ILE A 136 0.25 -1.88 -16.40
C ILE A 136 -0.24 -0.56 -17.00
N MET A 137 0.30 0.57 -16.57
CA MET A 137 0.00 1.90 -17.14
C MET A 137 0.39 2.03 -18.61
N GLU A 138 1.48 1.38 -19.03
CA GLU A 138 1.97 1.39 -20.42
C GLU A 138 1.07 0.58 -21.36
N ARG A 139 0.19 -0.29 -20.83
CA ARG A 139 -0.84 -0.90 -21.65
C ARG A 139 -1.81 0.19 -22.08
N GLN A 140 -2.10 0.27 -23.37
CA GLN A 140 -2.87 1.38 -23.98
C GLN A 140 -4.21 1.69 -23.29
N VAL A 141 -4.80 0.73 -22.58
CA VAL A 141 -6.08 0.90 -21.86
C VAL A 141 -5.96 0.85 -20.34
N GLY A 142 -4.75 0.74 -19.76
CA GLY A 142 -4.54 0.68 -18.32
C GLY A 142 -4.96 1.95 -17.60
N SER A 143 -5.62 1.82 -16.45
CA SER A 143 -5.94 2.93 -15.55
C SER A 143 -4.95 3.03 -14.38
N ALA A 144 -4.93 4.20 -13.73
CA ALA A 144 -4.20 4.38 -12.46
C ALA A 144 -4.64 3.37 -11.38
N VAL A 145 -5.91 2.95 -11.42
CA VAL A 145 -6.47 1.94 -10.50
C VAL A 145 -6.00 0.54 -10.86
N ASP A 146 -5.93 0.17 -12.14
CA ASP A 146 -5.35 -1.11 -12.56
C ASP A 146 -3.88 -1.21 -12.11
N ALA A 147 -3.12 -0.13 -12.27
CA ALA A 147 -1.73 -0.06 -11.84
C ALA A 147 -1.60 -0.15 -10.31
N ALA A 148 -2.51 0.50 -9.56
CA ALA A 148 -2.54 0.40 -8.10
C ALA A 148 -2.74 -1.03 -7.63
N ILE A 149 -3.76 -1.72 -8.15
CA ILE A 149 -4.07 -3.10 -7.77
C ILE A 149 -2.88 -4.02 -8.08
N ALA A 150 -2.30 -3.93 -9.27
CA ALA A 150 -1.15 -4.75 -9.65
C ALA A 150 0.11 -4.44 -8.81
N SER A 151 0.35 -3.16 -8.48
CA SER A 151 1.46 -2.75 -7.62
C SER A 151 1.26 -3.26 -6.18
N MET A 152 0.08 -3.14 -5.60
CA MET A 152 -0.20 -3.62 -4.24
C MET A 152 -0.11 -5.15 -4.15
N LEU A 153 -0.64 -5.87 -5.15
CA LEU A 153 -0.45 -7.32 -5.26
C LEU A 153 1.03 -7.70 -5.35
N CYS A 154 1.86 -6.90 -6.02
CA CYS A 154 3.31 -7.13 -6.08
C CYS A 154 3.98 -6.84 -4.74
N VAL A 155 3.61 -5.74 -4.06
CA VAL A 155 4.20 -5.42 -2.76
C VAL A 155 3.80 -6.47 -1.71
N GLY A 156 2.59 -7.04 -1.77
CA GLY A 156 2.21 -8.16 -0.92
C GLY A 156 3.07 -9.42 -1.10
N VAL A 157 3.77 -9.54 -2.23
CA VAL A 157 4.76 -10.60 -2.48
C VAL A 157 6.16 -10.18 -2.02
N GLN A 158 6.59 -8.95 -2.36
CA GLN A 158 7.95 -8.47 -2.07
C GLN A 158 8.18 -8.03 -0.62
N ASN A 159 7.13 -7.55 0.04
CA ASN A 159 7.11 -7.03 1.41
C ASN A 159 5.92 -7.60 2.21
N PRO A 160 5.81 -8.94 2.35
CA PRO A 160 4.66 -9.60 2.98
C PRO A 160 4.50 -9.27 4.48
N GLN A 161 5.54 -8.72 5.12
CA GLN A 161 5.47 -8.23 6.50
C GLN A 161 4.65 -6.95 6.68
N SER A 162 4.32 -6.27 5.57
CA SER A 162 3.72 -4.92 5.55
C SER A 162 2.30 -4.94 5.00
N VAL A 163 2.09 -5.58 3.85
CA VAL A 163 0.82 -5.62 3.12
C VAL A 163 0.54 -7.02 2.61
N GLY A 164 -0.72 -7.38 2.41
CA GLY A 164 -1.09 -8.64 1.77
C GLY A 164 -2.60 -8.80 1.59
N ILE A 165 -2.99 -9.81 0.81
CA ILE A 165 -4.41 -10.12 0.53
C ILE A 165 -5.23 -10.51 1.77
N GLY A 166 -4.56 -10.79 2.90
CA GLY A 166 -5.17 -11.07 4.19
C GLY A 166 -5.46 -9.84 5.07
N GLY A 167 -5.04 -8.64 4.66
CA GLY A 167 -5.18 -7.40 5.42
C GLY A 167 -6.31 -6.49 4.93
N GLY A 168 -6.13 -5.19 5.09
CA GLY A 168 -7.04 -4.14 4.63
C GLY A 168 -6.34 -2.78 4.45
N SER A 169 -6.98 -1.87 3.74
CA SER A 169 -6.40 -0.61 3.29
C SER A 169 -7.38 0.57 3.32
N PHE A 170 -6.86 1.80 3.26
CA PHE A 170 -7.65 2.98 2.91
C PHE A 170 -7.21 3.48 1.55
N VAL A 171 -8.16 3.70 0.66
CA VAL A 171 -7.87 4.13 -0.72
C VAL A 171 -8.54 5.47 -0.98
N THR A 172 -7.78 6.45 -1.45
CA THR A 172 -8.31 7.73 -1.96
C THR A 172 -8.09 7.81 -3.46
N ILE A 173 -9.16 7.98 -4.22
CA ILE A 173 -9.12 8.05 -5.68
C ILE A 173 -9.66 9.40 -6.11
N TYR A 174 -8.83 10.19 -6.81
CA TYR A 174 -9.24 11.42 -7.45
C TYR A 174 -9.56 11.19 -8.93
N ASP A 175 -10.81 11.41 -9.32
CA ASP A 175 -11.26 11.40 -10.71
C ASP A 175 -11.13 12.82 -11.30
N SER A 176 -10.18 13.03 -12.21
CA SER A 176 -9.98 14.36 -12.81
C SER A 176 -11.08 14.81 -13.77
N ILE A 177 -11.85 13.87 -14.32
CA ILE A 177 -12.96 14.21 -15.23
C ILE A 177 -14.09 14.79 -14.41
N LYS A 178 -14.46 14.12 -13.32
CA LYS A 178 -15.50 14.58 -12.39
C LYS A 178 -15.01 15.71 -11.48
N LYS A 179 -13.70 15.79 -11.25
CA LYS A 179 -13.04 16.67 -10.26
C LYS A 179 -13.50 16.37 -8.83
N GLU A 180 -13.67 15.09 -8.54
CA GLU A 180 -14.16 14.58 -7.27
C GLU A 180 -13.15 13.56 -6.72
N ALA A 181 -13.08 13.45 -5.40
CA ALA A 181 -12.29 12.44 -4.72
C ALA A 181 -13.22 11.53 -3.91
N VAL A 182 -13.05 10.23 -4.08
CA VAL A 182 -13.72 9.22 -3.25
C VAL A 182 -12.69 8.58 -2.32
N SER A 183 -13.14 8.21 -1.13
CA SER A 183 -12.40 7.39 -0.19
C SER A 183 -13.11 6.04 -0.04
N LEU A 184 -12.33 4.98 -0.14
CA LEU A 184 -12.75 3.63 0.19
C LEU A 184 -12.14 3.28 1.53
N ASP A 185 -13.00 2.94 2.47
CA ASP A 185 -12.63 2.24 3.69
C ASP A 185 -12.71 0.75 3.42
N CYS A 186 -11.53 0.15 3.33
CA CYS A 186 -11.33 -1.27 3.19
C CYS A 186 -10.60 -1.83 4.41
N ARG A 187 -10.85 -1.28 5.60
CA ARG A 187 -10.25 -1.77 6.83
C ARG A 187 -10.86 -3.11 7.23
N GLU A 188 -10.05 -3.97 7.84
CA GLU A 188 -10.54 -5.21 8.43
C GLU A 188 -11.61 -4.92 9.49
N GLU A 189 -12.66 -5.74 9.50
CA GLU A 189 -13.74 -5.65 10.49
C GLU A 189 -13.51 -6.65 11.63
N ALA A 190 -13.92 -6.29 12.85
CA ALA A 190 -13.95 -7.24 13.95
C ALA A 190 -15.02 -8.32 13.66
N PRO A 191 -14.72 -9.62 13.83
CA PRO A 191 -15.71 -10.68 13.66
C PRO A 191 -16.91 -10.50 14.60
N ALA A 192 -18.09 -10.98 14.23
CA ALA A 192 -19.32 -10.84 15.03
C ALA A 192 -19.21 -11.45 16.43
N ALA A 193 -18.32 -12.43 16.62
CA ALA A 193 -18.04 -13.05 17.91
C ALA A 193 -17.07 -12.24 18.79
N ALA A 194 -16.51 -11.13 18.31
CA ALA A 194 -15.61 -10.28 19.07
C ALA A 194 -16.32 -9.66 20.30
N SER A 195 -15.58 -9.47 21.38
CA SER A 195 -16.11 -8.89 22.63
C SER A 195 -15.13 -7.89 23.21
N THR A 196 -15.65 -6.92 23.97
CA THR A 196 -14.86 -5.82 24.54
C THR A 196 -13.77 -6.28 25.52
N ASN A 197 -13.85 -7.51 26.03
CA ASN A 197 -12.93 -8.07 27.01
C ASN A 197 -12.09 -9.25 26.50
N MET A 198 -12.14 -9.60 25.21
CA MET A 198 -11.45 -10.79 24.66
C MET A 198 -9.92 -10.79 24.83
N PHE A 199 -9.31 -9.62 25.04
CA PHE A 199 -7.86 -9.46 25.24
C PHE A 199 -7.46 -9.03 26.66
N VAL A 200 -8.41 -8.91 27.59
CA VAL A 200 -8.11 -8.39 28.94
C VAL A 200 -7.15 -9.28 29.72
N ASN A 201 -7.26 -10.60 29.53
CA ASN A 201 -6.42 -11.58 30.23
C ASN A 201 -5.13 -11.91 29.47
N ASP A 202 -5.09 -11.60 28.17
CA ASP A 202 -3.93 -11.82 27.32
C ASP A 202 -3.86 -10.74 26.25
N ALA A 203 -3.08 -9.69 26.52
CA ALA A 203 -2.86 -8.62 25.57
C ALA A 203 -2.02 -9.07 24.36
N GLN A 204 -1.20 -10.12 24.48
CA GLN A 204 -0.39 -10.61 23.36
C GLN A 204 -1.25 -11.28 22.29
N ALA A 205 -2.39 -11.87 22.67
CA ALA A 205 -3.37 -12.42 21.73
C ALA A 205 -4.02 -11.35 20.83
N SER A 206 -3.86 -10.05 21.13
CA SER A 206 -4.26 -8.95 20.23
C SER A 206 -3.24 -8.64 19.14
N VAL A 207 -2.03 -9.22 19.24
CA VAL A 207 -0.91 -9.01 18.32
C VAL A 207 -0.58 -10.29 17.56
N TYR A 208 -0.72 -11.45 18.20
CA TYR A 208 -0.30 -12.75 17.67
C TYR A 208 -1.42 -13.79 17.71
N GLY A 209 -1.38 -14.71 16.75
CA GLY A 209 -2.31 -15.85 16.66
C GLY A 209 -3.64 -15.51 15.98
N GLY A 210 -4.52 -16.51 15.88
CA GLY A 210 -5.78 -16.38 15.15
C GLY A 210 -6.76 -15.39 15.77
N LEU A 211 -6.69 -15.15 17.09
CA LEU A 211 -7.59 -14.25 17.79
C LEU A 211 -7.39 -12.76 17.41
N ALA A 212 -6.19 -12.40 16.93
CA ALA A 212 -5.87 -11.06 16.43
C ALA A 212 -6.38 -10.80 15.00
N ILE A 213 -6.87 -11.83 14.30
CA ILE A 213 -7.24 -11.73 12.89
C ILE A 213 -8.63 -11.10 12.75
N GLY A 214 -8.70 -9.92 12.12
CA GLY A 214 -9.93 -9.33 11.62
C GLY A 214 -10.37 -9.96 10.29
N VAL A 215 -11.56 -9.61 9.82
CA VAL A 215 -12.09 -10.09 8.55
C VAL A 215 -11.25 -9.51 7.39
N PRO A 216 -10.58 -10.35 6.57
CA PRO A 216 -9.73 -9.87 5.48
C PRO A 216 -10.49 -9.04 4.44
N ALA A 217 -9.96 -7.88 4.10
CA ALA A 217 -10.66 -6.84 3.37
C ALA A 217 -10.05 -6.49 2.01
N GLU A 218 -8.76 -6.74 1.83
CA GLU A 218 -7.95 -6.22 0.72
C GLU A 218 -8.47 -6.65 -0.66
N VAL A 219 -8.87 -7.93 -0.81
CA VAL A 219 -9.33 -8.46 -2.11
C VAL A 219 -10.68 -7.87 -2.52
N ALA A 220 -11.60 -7.67 -1.57
CA ALA A 220 -12.83 -6.93 -1.81
C ALA A 220 -12.55 -5.46 -2.16
N CYS A 221 -11.52 -4.85 -1.55
CA CYS A 221 -11.08 -3.51 -1.92
C CYS A 221 -10.65 -3.44 -3.39
N TYR A 222 -9.73 -4.32 -3.79
CA TYR A 222 -9.27 -4.40 -5.18
C TYR A 222 -10.41 -4.61 -6.15
N LYS A 223 -11.35 -5.49 -5.81
CA LYS A 223 -12.54 -5.73 -6.63
C LYS A 223 -13.40 -4.47 -6.75
N LYS A 224 -13.67 -3.78 -5.64
CA LYS A 224 -14.47 -2.56 -5.63
C LYS A 224 -13.82 -1.44 -6.44
N MET A 225 -12.51 -1.25 -6.29
CA MET A 225 -11.72 -0.31 -7.07
C MET A 225 -11.79 -0.65 -8.57
N HIS A 226 -11.59 -1.92 -8.91
CA HIS A 226 -11.62 -2.42 -10.29
C HIS A 226 -13.00 -2.23 -10.92
N ASP A 227 -14.08 -2.49 -10.20
CA ASP A 227 -15.45 -2.28 -10.68
C ASP A 227 -15.78 -0.80 -10.95
N MET A 228 -15.22 0.11 -10.16
CA MET A 228 -15.47 1.54 -10.31
C MET A 228 -14.62 2.19 -11.41
N TYR A 229 -13.36 1.77 -11.54
CA TYR A 229 -12.35 2.50 -12.34
C TYR A 229 -11.39 1.62 -13.14
N GLY A 230 -11.43 0.30 -12.96
CA GLY A 230 -10.59 -0.66 -13.67
C GLY A 230 -10.94 -0.74 -15.15
N ARG A 231 -9.94 -1.07 -15.97
CA ARG A 231 -10.08 -1.13 -17.43
C ARG A 231 -9.48 -2.39 -18.03
N LEU A 232 -8.45 -2.95 -17.40
CA LEU A 232 -7.86 -4.20 -17.84
C LEU A 232 -8.66 -5.39 -17.31
N PRO A 233 -8.59 -6.57 -17.96
CA PRO A 233 -9.16 -7.79 -17.40
C PRO A 233 -8.60 -8.07 -16.00
N TRP A 234 -9.46 -8.40 -15.05
CA TRP A 234 -9.10 -8.68 -13.64
C TRP A 234 -7.87 -9.58 -13.51
N ARG A 235 -7.88 -10.73 -14.20
CA ARG A 235 -6.76 -11.68 -14.24
C ARG A 235 -5.41 -11.05 -14.61
N ALA A 236 -5.41 -10.07 -15.52
CA ALA A 236 -4.18 -9.45 -16.00
C ALA A 236 -3.45 -8.65 -14.90
N LEU A 237 -4.15 -8.22 -13.85
CA LEU A 237 -3.58 -7.49 -12.71
C LEU A 237 -2.80 -8.41 -11.76
N PHE A 238 -3.19 -9.68 -11.68
CA PHE A 238 -2.59 -10.68 -10.80
C PHE A 238 -1.40 -11.40 -11.43
N GLN A 239 -1.39 -11.53 -12.76
CA GLN A 239 -0.39 -12.33 -13.47
C GLN A 239 1.08 -11.95 -13.14
N PRO A 240 1.45 -10.65 -13.00
CA PRO A 240 2.82 -10.30 -12.61
C PRO A 240 3.23 -10.90 -11.27
N SER A 241 2.38 -10.80 -10.25
CA SER A 241 2.62 -11.35 -8.91
C SER A 241 2.60 -12.88 -8.91
N ILE A 242 1.68 -13.52 -9.64
CA ILE A 242 1.65 -14.98 -9.79
C ILE A 242 2.98 -15.47 -10.38
N ASN A 243 3.44 -14.84 -11.46
CA ASN A 243 4.71 -15.19 -12.10
C ASN A 243 5.90 -14.99 -11.14
N MET A 244 5.91 -13.90 -10.38
CA MET A 244 6.94 -13.62 -9.38
C MET A 244 6.98 -14.70 -8.29
N CYS A 245 5.83 -15.11 -7.75
CA CYS A 245 5.73 -16.17 -6.75
C CYS A 245 6.22 -17.53 -7.27
N ARG A 246 5.92 -17.88 -8.54
CA ARG A 246 6.32 -19.17 -9.15
C ARG A 246 7.80 -19.21 -9.55
N ASN A 247 8.27 -18.15 -10.19
CA ASN A 247 9.63 -18.06 -10.72
C ASN A 247 10.64 -17.75 -9.61
N GLY A 248 10.17 -17.08 -8.56
CA GLY A 248 10.94 -16.65 -7.42
C GLY A 248 11.50 -15.25 -7.59
N PHE A 249 11.89 -14.66 -6.47
CA PHE A 249 12.45 -13.31 -6.38
C PHE A 249 13.52 -13.27 -5.28
N ASN A 250 14.36 -12.23 -5.32
CA ASN A 250 15.41 -12.08 -4.33
C ASN A 250 14.88 -11.29 -3.12
N ILE A 251 15.16 -11.79 -1.92
CA ILE A 251 14.81 -11.13 -0.66
C ILE A 251 15.43 -9.73 -0.64
N SER A 252 14.59 -8.72 -0.41
CA SER A 252 14.98 -7.32 -0.28
C SER A 252 15.63 -7.03 1.08
N GLN A 253 16.32 -5.90 1.21
CA GLN A 253 16.88 -5.47 2.50
C GLN A 253 15.78 -5.30 3.57
N GLY A 254 14.62 -4.74 3.20
CA GLY A 254 13.49 -4.58 4.11
C GLY A 254 12.94 -5.92 4.60
N MET A 255 12.73 -6.87 3.69
CA MET A 255 12.25 -8.21 4.03
C MET A 255 13.27 -8.99 4.87
N ALA A 256 14.56 -8.95 4.53
CA ALA A 256 15.61 -9.60 5.31
C ALA A 256 15.66 -9.09 6.76
N ALA A 257 15.56 -7.77 6.94
CA ALA A 257 15.54 -7.18 8.27
C ALA A 257 14.27 -7.56 9.05
N ALA A 258 13.11 -7.63 8.38
CA ALA A 258 11.88 -8.09 9.00
C ALA A 258 11.95 -9.55 9.46
N ILE A 259 12.53 -10.44 8.64
CA ILE A 259 12.76 -11.84 8.99
C ILE A 259 13.69 -11.93 10.21
N ALA A 260 14.81 -11.21 10.19
CA ALA A 260 15.78 -11.22 11.29
C ALA A 260 15.15 -10.70 12.60
N HIS A 261 14.36 -9.62 12.54
CA HIS A 261 13.74 -9.01 13.72
C HIS A 261 12.60 -9.84 14.30
N LYS A 262 11.85 -10.57 13.46
CA LYS A 262 10.72 -11.40 13.90
C LYS A 262 11.10 -12.85 14.17
N SER A 263 12.38 -13.21 14.08
CA SER A 263 12.88 -14.59 14.23
C SER A 263 12.39 -15.27 15.51
N ASP A 264 12.39 -14.57 16.64
CA ASP A 264 11.88 -15.07 17.92
C ASP A 264 10.35 -15.22 17.94
N LEU A 265 9.62 -14.30 17.29
CA LEU A 265 8.15 -14.32 17.19
C LEU A 265 7.64 -15.47 16.29
N LEU A 266 8.41 -15.79 15.25
CA LEU A 266 8.14 -16.90 14.34
C LEU A 266 8.21 -18.25 15.06
N ALA A 267 9.03 -18.36 16.11
CA ALA A 267 9.11 -19.56 16.95
C ALA A 267 7.96 -19.65 17.98
N MET A 268 7.31 -18.52 18.30
CA MET A 268 6.32 -18.40 19.38
C MET A 268 4.86 -18.38 18.91
N THR A 269 4.58 -18.61 17.62
CA THR A 269 3.21 -18.57 17.09
C THR A 269 2.71 -19.97 16.69
N PRO A 270 2.20 -20.79 17.64
CA PRO A 270 1.66 -22.10 17.34
C PRO A 270 0.50 -22.01 16.35
N GLY A 271 0.46 -22.95 15.39
CA GLY A 271 -0.64 -23.08 14.43
C GLY A 271 -0.51 -22.23 13.15
N LEU A 272 0.45 -21.30 13.08
CA LEU A 272 0.76 -20.58 11.85
C LEU A 272 2.02 -21.14 11.21
N GLU A 273 1.93 -21.49 9.92
CA GLU A 273 3.02 -22.05 9.11
C GLU A 273 4.11 -21.03 8.75
N LEU A 274 4.20 -19.91 9.49
CA LEU A 274 5.15 -18.83 9.27
C LEU A 274 6.61 -19.29 9.18
N PRO A 275 7.11 -20.25 9.98
CA PRO A 275 8.47 -20.78 9.82
C PRO A 275 8.74 -21.34 8.41
N LYS A 276 7.74 -21.92 7.73
CA LYS A 276 7.90 -22.43 6.35
C LYS A 276 8.12 -21.30 5.35
N PHE A 277 7.53 -20.13 5.57
CA PHE A 277 7.64 -18.99 4.66
C PHE A 277 8.95 -18.21 4.81
N VAL A 278 9.61 -18.31 5.96
CA VAL A 278 10.86 -17.57 6.24
C VAL A 278 12.11 -18.43 6.25
N THR A 279 11.97 -19.76 6.19
CA THR A 279 13.09 -20.72 6.21
C THR A 279 13.40 -21.19 4.81
N ASN A 280 14.68 -21.11 4.45
CA ASN A 280 15.19 -21.64 3.20
C ASN A 280 15.22 -23.19 3.27
N PRO A 281 14.41 -23.89 2.45
CA PRO A 281 14.30 -25.34 2.53
C PRO A 281 15.59 -26.06 2.11
N LYS A 282 16.52 -25.38 1.43
CA LYS A 282 17.81 -25.95 1.02
C LYS A 282 18.85 -25.94 2.14
N THR A 283 18.83 -24.90 2.97
CA THR A 283 19.84 -24.71 4.03
C THR A 283 19.30 -25.05 5.41
N GLY A 284 17.98 -25.01 5.60
CA GLY A 284 17.34 -25.10 6.92
C GLY A 284 17.49 -23.83 7.76
N GLU A 285 18.13 -22.79 7.22
CA GLU A 285 18.30 -21.49 7.88
C GLU A 285 17.24 -20.49 7.39
N GLN A 286 17.03 -19.42 8.15
CA GLN A 286 16.19 -18.30 7.69
C GLN A 286 16.76 -17.68 6.41
N TYR A 287 15.87 -17.24 5.52
CA TYR A 287 16.25 -16.52 4.31
C TYR A 287 16.98 -15.23 4.65
N LYS A 288 18.05 -14.95 3.90
CA LYS A 288 18.91 -13.76 4.05
C LYS A 288 18.77 -12.84 2.84
N LEU A 289 19.30 -11.62 2.97
CA LEU A 289 19.37 -10.65 1.87
C LEU A 289 19.94 -11.30 0.61
N GLY A 290 19.22 -11.16 -0.51
CA GLY A 290 19.64 -11.70 -1.80
C GLY A 290 19.29 -13.17 -2.05
N ASP A 291 18.84 -13.92 -1.03
CA ASP A 291 18.36 -15.28 -1.25
C ASP A 291 17.15 -15.29 -2.18
N ASN A 292 17.08 -16.29 -3.05
CA ASN A 292 15.96 -16.48 -3.95
C ASN A 292 14.85 -17.30 -3.26
N VAL A 293 13.68 -16.69 -3.09
CA VAL A 293 12.50 -17.30 -2.47
C VAL A 293 11.42 -17.56 -3.53
N LYS A 294 10.68 -18.66 -3.37
CA LYS A 294 9.49 -18.99 -4.16
C LYS A 294 8.31 -19.15 -3.22
N MET A 295 7.12 -18.77 -3.68
CA MET A 295 5.88 -18.83 -2.91
C MET A 295 4.78 -19.53 -3.73
N PRO A 296 4.93 -20.82 -4.05
CA PRO A 296 4.00 -21.52 -4.93
C PRO A 296 2.56 -21.54 -4.40
N GLU A 297 2.36 -21.70 -3.09
CA GLU A 297 1.02 -21.73 -2.48
C GLU A 297 0.31 -20.36 -2.55
N LEU A 298 1.05 -19.26 -2.39
CA LEU A 298 0.53 -17.92 -2.63
C LEU A 298 0.20 -17.73 -4.11
N ALA A 299 1.03 -18.25 -5.02
CA ALA A 299 0.74 -18.20 -6.44
C ALA A 299 -0.56 -18.95 -6.78
N ASP A 300 -0.78 -20.14 -6.21
CA ASP A 300 -2.04 -20.90 -6.37
C ASP A 300 -3.23 -20.08 -5.88
N THR A 301 -3.12 -19.45 -4.71
CA THR A 301 -4.17 -18.60 -4.14
C THR A 301 -4.48 -17.41 -5.04
N LEU A 302 -3.45 -16.68 -5.49
CA LEU A 302 -3.60 -15.53 -6.39
C LEU A 302 -4.18 -15.95 -7.75
N GLU A 303 -3.80 -17.12 -8.26
CA GLU A 303 -4.32 -17.67 -9.51
C GLU A 303 -5.80 -18.02 -9.40
N ILE A 304 -6.21 -18.66 -8.30
CA ILE A 304 -7.62 -18.93 -8.01
C ILE A 304 -8.43 -17.62 -7.97
N ILE A 305 -7.96 -16.59 -7.26
CA ILE A 305 -8.64 -15.28 -7.18
C ILE A 305 -8.67 -14.59 -8.56
N ALA A 306 -7.60 -14.73 -9.36
CA ALA A 306 -7.50 -14.15 -10.69
C ALA A 306 -8.47 -14.79 -11.69
N GLU A 307 -8.70 -16.10 -11.58
CA GLU A 307 -9.54 -16.86 -12.50
C GLU A 307 -11.02 -16.92 -12.08
N LYS A 308 -11.29 -17.13 -10.79
CA LYS A 308 -12.65 -17.25 -10.25
C LYS A 308 -13.24 -15.94 -9.73
N GLY A 309 -12.39 -14.92 -9.55
CA GLY A 309 -12.78 -13.61 -9.02
C GLY A 309 -12.63 -13.51 -7.51
N ALA A 310 -12.76 -12.28 -7.00
CA ALA A 310 -12.64 -11.95 -5.59
C ALA A 310 -13.60 -12.73 -4.68
N GLU A 311 -14.78 -13.08 -5.19
CA GLU A 311 -15.81 -13.82 -4.45
C GLU A 311 -15.36 -15.18 -3.93
N GLU A 312 -14.32 -15.78 -4.52
CA GLU A 312 -13.81 -17.06 -4.03
C GLU A 312 -13.29 -16.95 -2.58
N LEU A 313 -12.69 -15.81 -2.21
CA LEU A 313 -12.18 -15.55 -0.87
C LEU A 313 -13.30 -15.31 0.17
N TYR A 314 -14.50 -14.91 -0.28
CA TYR A 314 -15.62 -14.53 0.60
C TYR A 314 -16.76 -15.55 0.62
N HIS A 315 -16.99 -16.26 -0.49
CA HIS A 315 -18.11 -17.18 -0.70
C HIS A 315 -17.68 -18.58 -1.17
N GLY A 316 -16.45 -18.74 -1.67
CA GLY A 316 -15.97 -19.95 -2.34
C GLY A 316 -15.31 -20.98 -1.41
N GLU A 317 -14.52 -21.87 -2.01
CA GLU A 317 -13.74 -22.87 -1.27
C GLU A 317 -12.57 -22.22 -0.53
N LEU A 318 -11.94 -21.17 -1.08
CA LEU A 318 -10.91 -20.41 -0.35
C LEU A 318 -11.46 -19.83 0.95
N ALA A 319 -12.68 -19.30 0.95
CA ALA A 319 -13.33 -18.80 2.17
C ALA A 319 -13.40 -19.88 3.27
N LYS A 320 -13.74 -21.11 2.90
CA LYS A 320 -13.82 -22.25 3.84
C LYS A 320 -12.44 -22.62 4.38
N THR A 321 -11.44 -22.68 3.50
CA THR A 321 -10.06 -22.99 3.90
C THR A 321 -9.52 -21.94 4.87
N ILE A 322 -9.66 -20.66 4.55
CA ILE A 322 -9.18 -19.55 5.38
C ILE A 322 -9.85 -19.55 6.75
N VAL A 323 -11.18 -19.66 6.81
CA VAL A 323 -11.91 -19.69 8.10
C VAL A 323 -11.49 -20.89 8.93
N LYS A 324 -11.33 -22.06 8.31
CA LYS A 324 -10.87 -23.26 9.01
C LYS A 324 -9.49 -23.04 9.62
N GLU A 325 -8.53 -22.54 8.85
CA GLU A 325 -7.16 -22.29 9.34
C GLU A 325 -7.12 -21.23 10.43
N ILE A 326 -7.91 -20.15 10.30
CA ILE A 326 -8.04 -19.12 11.35
C ILE A 326 -8.56 -19.74 12.66
N GLN A 327 -9.59 -20.59 12.58
CA GLN A 327 -10.17 -21.24 13.74
C GLN A 327 -9.24 -22.29 14.37
N GLU A 328 -8.50 -23.04 13.55
CA GLU A 328 -7.44 -23.96 14.01
C GLU A 328 -6.31 -23.20 14.74
N ALA A 329 -6.05 -21.95 14.35
CA ALA A 329 -5.14 -21.03 15.03
C ALA A 329 -5.76 -20.26 16.22
N GLY A 330 -6.97 -20.63 16.66
CA GLY A 330 -7.66 -20.04 17.82
C GLY A 330 -8.41 -18.73 17.52
N GLY A 331 -8.61 -18.40 16.25
CA GLY A 331 -9.38 -17.24 15.81
C GLY A 331 -10.89 -17.46 15.80
N ILE A 332 -11.61 -16.35 15.70
CA ILE A 332 -13.07 -16.31 15.83
C ILE A 332 -13.79 -15.82 14.56
N VAL A 333 -13.06 -15.63 13.46
CA VAL A 333 -13.64 -15.33 12.15
C VAL A 333 -14.49 -16.53 11.71
N THR A 334 -15.67 -16.25 11.15
CA THR A 334 -16.57 -17.24 10.59
C THR A 334 -16.80 -17.02 9.10
N LEU A 335 -17.38 -18.02 8.43
CA LEU A 335 -17.83 -17.87 7.04
C LEU A 335 -18.88 -16.78 6.90
N GLN A 336 -19.69 -16.50 7.93
CA GLN A 336 -20.69 -15.45 7.84
C GLN A 336 -20.04 -14.07 7.86
N ASP A 337 -19.00 -13.89 8.69
CA ASP A 337 -18.24 -12.64 8.73
C ASP A 337 -17.62 -12.31 7.36
N LEU A 338 -17.01 -13.29 6.69
CA LEU A 338 -16.47 -13.08 5.35
C LEU A 338 -17.56 -12.69 4.33
N ARG A 339 -18.74 -13.31 4.38
CA ARG A 339 -19.84 -13.04 3.43
C ARG A 339 -20.48 -11.68 3.64
N GLU A 340 -20.48 -11.18 4.87
CA GLU A 340 -21.13 -9.92 5.24
C GLU A 340 -20.22 -8.71 5.02
N TYR A 341 -18.89 -8.92 4.96
CA TYR A 341 -17.92 -7.86 4.73
C TYR A 341 -18.23 -7.04 3.47
N LYS A 342 -18.18 -5.71 3.59
CA LYS A 342 -18.40 -4.78 2.48
C LYS A 342 -17.48 -3.60 2.57
N VAL A 343 -16.86 -3.28 1.44
CA VAL A 343 -16.11 -2.03 1.28
C VAL A 343 -17.06 -0.83 1.37
N LEU A 344 -16.74 0.10 2.27
CA LEU A 344 -17.47 1.34 2.43
C LEU A 344 -16.88 2.42 1.52
N VAL A 345 -17.69 2.95 0.61
CA VAL A 345 -17.29 4.03 -0.32
C VAL A 345 -17.95 5.33 0.11
N GLN A 346 -17.15 6.36 0.30
CA GLN A 346 -17.58 7.67 0.81
C GLN A 346 -16.87 8.80 0.03
N ASP A 347 -17.37 10.02 0.17
CA ASP A 347 -16.63 11.19 -0.28
C ASP A 347 -15.33 11.33 0.54
N ALA A 348 -14.22 11.62 -0.14
CA ALA A 348 -12.96 11.83 0.55
C ALA A 348 -13.04 13.05 1.47
N LEU A 349 -12.40 12.97 2.64
CA LEU A 349 -12.22 14.12 3.51
C LEU A 349 -11.49 15.19 2.71
N ASN A 350 -11.99 16.43 2.71
CA ASN A 350 -11.36 17.53 1.98
C ASN A 350 -11.02 18.69 2.92
N LEU A 351 -9.81 19.22 2.77
CA LEU A 351 -9.31 20.36 3.53
C LEU A 351 -8.61 21.34 2.58
N THR A 352 -9.10 22.57 2.49
CA THR A 352 -8.44 23.62 1.71
C THR A 352 -7.42 24.37 2.56
N LEU A 353 -6.17 24.41 2.09
CA LEU A 353 -5.06 25.10 2.74
C LEU A 353 -5.08 26.60 2.40
N ASN A 354 -5.04 27.44 3.44
CA ASN A 354 -5.13 28.90 3.34
C ASN A 354 -3.97 29.56 2.57
N ASN A 355 -2.82 28.89 2.51
CA ASN A 355 -1.53 29.41 2.02
C ASN A 355 -1.20 29.04 0.56
N GLY A 356 -2.19 28.59 -0.23
CA GLY A 356 -1.96 28.33 -1.65
C GLY A 356 -3.17 27.88 -2.46
N GLY A 357 -4.37 27.82 -1.85
CA GLY A 357 -5.58 27.34 -2.53
C GLY A 357 -5.49 25.87 -2.94
N TYR A 358 -4.66 25.08 -2.26
CA TYR A 358 -4.57 23.64 -2.45
C TYR A 358 -5.64 22.94 -1.61
N THR A 359 -6.25 21.88 -2.16
CA THR A 359 -7.13 20.99 -1.42
C THR A 359 -6.39 19.69 -1.16
N VAL A 360 -6.36 19.29 0.11
CA VAL A 360 -5.89 17.98 0.56
C VAL A 360 -7.10 17.06 0.60
N TYR A 361 -7.00 15.90 -0.02
CA TYR A 361 -7.98 14.82 0.09
C TYR A 361 -7.40 13.69 0.92
N GLY A 362 -8.21 13.10 1.80
CA GLY A 362 -7.80 12.03 2.69
C GLY A 362 -8.92 11.03 2.97
N ALA A 363 -8.55 10.00 3.74
CA ALA A 363 -9.50 9.02 4.21
C ALA A 363 -10.46 9.63 5.24
N GLN A 364 -11.67 9.07 5.32
CA GLN A 364 -12.60 9.36 6.40
C GLN A 364 -12.28 8.49 7.63
N PRO A 365 -12.84 8.80 8.81
CA PRO A 365 -12.94 7.82 9.89
C PRO A 365 -13.45 6.47 9.35
N PRO A 366 -12.86 5.33 9.79
CA PRO A 366 -12.08 5.13 11.02
C PRO A 366 -10.58 5.48 10.92
N SER A 367 -10.09 5.96 9.77
CA SER A 367 -8.71 6.49 9.71
C SER A 367 -8.58 7.78 10.52
N SER A 368 -7.45 7.93 11.23
CA SER A 368 -7.15 9.10 12.07
C SER A 368 -6.23 10.14 11.40
N GLY A 369 -5.60 9.79 10.27
CA GLY A 369 -4.71 10.67 9.50
C GLY A 369 -5.48 11.66 8.64
#